data_AF-A0A2T4X608-F1
#
_entry.id   AF-A0A2T4X608-F1
#
_cell.length_a   1.000
_cell.length_b   1.000
_cell.length_c   1.000
_cell.angle_alpha   90.00
_cell.angle_beta   90.00
_cell.angle_gamma   90.00
#
_symmetry.space_group_name_H-M   'P 1'
#
loop_
_entity.id
_entity.type
_entity.pdbx_description
1 polymer ?
#
loop_
_entity_poly.entity_id
_entity_poly.type
_entity_poly.pdbx_seq_one_letter_code
_entity_poly.pdbx_strand_id
1 'polypeptide(L)'
;MRYLSLFIVLVTLLGISCVPQQQYAELEQTLTYYKGEALATDSIRGVNLKLQSEYNETQADYQGLTRELERLTATNISLNRNYQDIVNRYNNTVGENQRVLAATSYETTNLEQELALRQEDLDKKERSLAQMEIQIRDRDAALQRLEASGANRPSGYEAVPDARLQQLRTQKAALNQQRTVLISYFQRVLVGFPTDEVAIAATDEGVALTLSQALLFAQGDDGTVYWKGRQGLQQIAVVLRDNPSLKVDVIGHANPTSNAKADWALSTTRALAVASELAAFGVDAGRLTAAGRGGNQPLVSATNSQAQILNGRTVILVRLDYSTLLQALD
;
A
#
# COMPACT_ATOMS: atom_id res chain seq x y z
N MET A 1 132.90 -11.66 -57.07
CA MET A 1 132.03 -10.56 -57.53
C MET A 1 130.52 -10.87 -57.47
N ARG A 2 130.03 -12.08 -57.80
CA ARG A 2 128.58 -12.44 -57.78
C ARG A 2 127.93 -12.59 -56.39
N TYR A 3 128.68 -13.06 -55.37
CA TYR A 3 128.14 -13.22 -54.01
C TYR A 3 128.03 -11.90 -53.23
N LEU A 4 128.84 -10.90 -53.59
CA LEU A 4 128.78 -9.56 -52.99
C LEU A 4 127.52 -8.80 -53.43
N SER A 5 127.12 -8.98 -54.69
CA SER A 5 125.91 -8.36 -55.25
C SER A 5 124.63 -8.96 -54.66
N LEU A 6 124.59 -10.28 -54.44
CA LEU A 6 123.46 -10.96 -53.78
C LEU A 6 123.34 -10.58 -52.30
N PHE A 7 124.47 -10.42 -51.60
CA PHE A 7 124.46 -9.96 -50.20
C PHE A 7 123.98 -8.50 -50.07
N ILE A 8 124.39 -7.63 -50.99
CA ILE A 8 123.94 -6.23 -51.03
C ILE A 8 122.43 -6.14 -51.31
N VAL A 9 121.89 -6.97 -52.22
CA VAL A 9 120.45 -7.01 -52.52
C VAL A 9 119.63 -7.57 -51.36
N LEU A 10 120.14 -8.58 -50.64
CA LEU A 10 119.47 -9.12 -49.44
C LEU A 10 119.45 -8.11 -48.29
N VAL A 11 120.55 -7.37 -48.08
CA VAL A 11 120.66 -6.34 -47.06
C VAL A 11 119.79 -5.11 -47.39
N THR A 12 119.66 -4.73 -48.66
CA THR A 12 118.76 -3.64 -49.07
C THR A 12 117.28 -4.04 -49.00
N LEU A 13 116.92 -5.30 -49.26
CA LEU A 13 115.54 -5.80 -49.07
C LEU A 13 115.12 -5.91 -47.61
N LEU A 14 116.06 -6.23 -46.70
CA LEU A 14 115.81 -6.24 -45.25
C LEU A 14 115.79 -4.84 -44.62
N GLY A 15 116.32 -3.81 -45.30
CA GLY A 15 116.37 -2.43 -44.81
C GLY A 15 115.09 -1.60 -45.03
N ILE A 16 114.14 -2.09 -45.84
CA ILE A 16 112.93 -1.33 -46.24
C ILE A 16 111.67 -1.79 -45.45
N SER A 17 111.76 -2.85 -44.62
CA SER A 17 110.61 -3.34 -43.84
C SER A 17 110.36 -2.62 -42.51
N CYS A 18 111.15 -1.60 -42.18
CA CYS A 18 110.92 -0.80 -40.98
C CYS A 18 109.88 0.29 -41.26
N VAL A 19 108.61 0.01 -40.92
CA VAL A 19 107.64 1.07 -40.69
C VAL A 19 108.24 2.03 -39.65
N PRO A 20 108.28 3.35 -39.90
CA PRO A 20 108.86 4.31 -38.96
C PRO A 20 108.17 4.16 -37.59
N GLN A 21 108.96 4.07 -36.51
CA GLN A 21 108.44 3.97 -35.13
C GLN A 21 107.39 5.05 -34.81
N GLN A 22 107.52 6.23 -35.43
CA GLN A 22 106.55 7.32 -35.33
C GLN A 22 105.16 6.97 -35.92
N GLN A 23 105.09 6.29 -37.07
CA GLN A 23 103.81 5.89 -37.68
C GLN A 23 103.12 4.79 -36.87
N TYR A 24 103.88 3.88 -36.26
CA TYR A 24 103.31 2.88 -35.35
C TYR A 24 102.80 3.52 -34.06
N ALA A 25 103.55 4.45 -33.47
CA ALA A 25 103.12 5.20 -32.29
C ALA A 25 101.86 6.05 -32.54
N GLU A 26 101.75 6.69 -33.71
CA GLU A 26 100.57 7.45 -34.11
C GLU A 26 99.34 6.55 -34.33
N LEU A 27 99.53 5.37 -34.93
CA LEU A 27 98.47 4.37 -35.08
C LEU A 27 98.00 3.82 -33.73
N GLU A 28 98.93 3.55 -32.80
CA GLU A 28 98.62 3.09 -31.44
C GLU A 28 97.86 4.17 -30.64
N GLN A 29 98.24 5.43 -30.80
CA GLN A 29 97.53 6.58 -30.22
C GLN A 29 96.11 6.71 -30.78
N THR A 30 95.96 6.58 -32.10
CA THR A 30 94.66 6.64 -32.79
C THR A 30 93.75 5.48 -32.37
N LEU A 31 94.30 4.27 -32.26
CA LEU A 31 93.59 3.10 -31.77
C LEU A 31 93.13 3.29 -30.31
N THR A 32 93.98 3.86 -29.47
CA THR A 32 93.67 4.15 -28.06
C THR A 32 92.57 5.20 -27.94
N TYR A 33 92.61 6.23 -28.78
CA TYR A 33 91.56 7.24 -28.90
C TYR A 33 90.21 6.62 -29.26
N TYR A 34 90.13 5.85 -30.35
CA TYR A 34 88.88 5.22 -30.79
C TYR A 34 88.37 4.17 -29.79
N LYS A 35 89.26 3.44 -29.09
CA LYS A 35 88.86 2.55 -27.99
C LYS A 35 88.22 3.33 -26.84
N GLY A 36 88.77 4.49 -26.47
CA GLY A 36 88.20 5.35 -25.45
C GLY A 36 86.81 5.88 -25.82
N GLU A 37 86.62 6.29 -27.08
CA GLU A 37 85.34 6.76 -27.60
C GLU A 37 84.28 5.65 -27.65
N ALA A 38 84.66 4.43 -28.05
CA ALA A 38 83.78 3.27 -28.02
C ALA A 38 83.30 2.94 -26.59
N LEU A 39 84.22 2.96 -25.61
CA LEU A 39 83.89 2.75 -24.19
C LEU A 39 82.96 3.85 -23.63
N ALA A 40 83.18 5.11 -24.01
CA ALA A 40 82.31 6.22 -23.62
C ALA A 40 80.90 6.06 -24.22
N THR A 41 80.82 5.64 -25.49
CA THR A 41 79.54 5.37 -26.17
C THR A 41 78.77 4.22 -25.51
N ASP A 42 79.46 3.13 -25.16
CA ASP A 42 78.85 2.00 -24.44
C ASP A 42 78.37 2.40 -23.04
N SER A 43 79.13 3.24 -22.34
CA SER A 43 78.73 3.80 -21.03
C SER A 43 77.45 4.64 -21.14
N ILE A 44 77.39 5.56 -22.11
CA ILE A 44 76.22 6.41 -22.38
C ILE A 44 75.02 5.54 -22.75
N ARG A 45 75.22 4.51 -23.58
CA ARG A 45 74.16 3.55 -23.93
C ARG A 45 73.64 2.82 -22.70
N GLY A 46 74.52 2.36 -21.81
CA GLY A 46 74.14 1.73 -20.55
C GLY A 46 73.30 2.65 -19.65
N VAL A 47 73.71 3.91 -19.51
CA VAL A 47 72.96 4.92 -18.74
C VAL A 47 71.61 5.22 -19.39
N ASN A 48 71.55 5.39 -20.71
CA ASN A 48 70.29 5.62 -21.43
C ASN A 48 69.32 4.44 -21.28
N LEU A 49 69.81 3.20 -21.34
CA LEU A 49 68.98 2.01 -21.10
C LEU A 49 68.42 1.98 -19.67
N LYS A 50 69.25 2.32 -18.67
CA LYS A 50 68.82 2.41 -17.28
C LYS A 50 67.77 3.51 -17.08
N LEU A 51 68.03 4.69 -17.63
CA LEU A 51 67.10 5.83 -17.57
C LEU A 51 65.77 5.51 -18.27
N GLN A 52 65.81 4.82 -19.41
CA GLN A 52 64.61 4.35 -20.10
C GLN A 52 63.82 3.34 -19.26
N SER A 53 64.51 2.43 -18.55
CA SER A 53 63.87 1.47 -17.64
C SER A 53 63.19 2.19 -16.46
N GLU A 54 63.90 3.11 -15.80
CA GLU A 54 63.36 3.89 -14.68
C GLU A 54 62.19 4.77 -15.12
N TYR A 55 62.26 5.35 -16.32
CA TYR A 55 61.15 6.10 -16.91
C TYR A 55 59.91 5.22 -17.11
N ASN A 56 60.07 4.03 -17.69
CA ASN A 56 58.97 3.11 -17.92
C ASN A 56 58.35 2.61 -16.60
N GLU A 57 59.17 2.35 -15.58
CA GLU A 57 58.72 1.94 -14.24
C GLU A 57 57.93 3.07 -13.56
N THR A 58 58.47 4.28 -13.53
CA THR A 58 57.79 5.46 -12.99
C THR A 58 56.47 5.73 -13.72
N GLN A 59 56.44 5.55 -15.04
CA GLN A 59 55.22 5.71 -15.83
C GLN A 59 54.17 4.65 -15.46
N ALA A 60 54.57 3.40 -15.21
CA ALA A 60 53.68 2.35 -14.75
C ALA A 60 53.11 2.65 -13.35
N ASP A 61 53.95 3.13 -12.43
CA ASP A 61 53.54 3.53 -11.09
C ASP A 61 52.57 4.71 -11.11
N TYR A 62 52.84 5.73 -11.93
CA TYR A 62 51.94 6.86 -12.11
C TYR A 62 50.56 6.41 -12.61
N GLN A 63 50.52 5.48 -13.56
CA GLN A 63 49.27 4.90 -14.04
C GLN A 63 48.56 4.09 -12.94
N GLY A 64 49.32 3.35 -12.13
CA GLY A 64 48.80 2.60 -10.97
C GLY A 64 48.13 3.52 -9.94
N LEU A 65 48.85 4.56 -9.52
CA LEU A 65 48.36 5.55 -8.56
C LEU A 65 47.14 6.30 -9.10
N THR A 66 47.10 6.61 -10.39
CA THR A 66 45.95 7.24 -11.04
C THR A 66 44.70 6.37 -10.94
N ARG A 67 44.81 5.07 -11.23
CA ARG A 67 43.68 4.12 -11.12
C ARG A 67 43.22 3.97 -9.67
N GLU A 68 44.14 3.98 -8.71
CA GLU A 68 43.81 3.93 -7.29
C GLU A 68 43.07 5.19 -6.85
N LEU A 69 43.52 6.37 -7.28
CA LEU A 69 42.83 7.63 -7.03
C LEU A 69 41.39 7.61 -7.58
N GLU A 70 41.22 7.20 -8.83
CA GLU A 70 39.89 7.05 -9.45
C GLU A 70 38.98 6.10 -8.66
N ARG A 71 39.51 4.96 -8.22
CA ARG A 71 38.78 3.99 -7.40
C ARG A 71 38.39 4.58 -6.05
N LEU A 72 39.29 5.30 -5.37
CA LEU A 72 38.98 5.96 -4.10
C LEU A 72 37.94 7.05 -4.28
N THR A 73 38.04 7.86 -5.34
CA THR A 73 37.04 8.89 -5.65
C THR A 73 35.67 8.28 -5.91
N ALA A 74 35.58 7.22 -6.73
CA ALA A 74 34.33 6.52 -6.98
C ALA A 74 33.73 5.93 -5.69
N THR A 75 34.59 5.35 -4.84
CA THR A 75 34.20 4.79 -3.54
C THR A 75 33.66 5.89 -2.62
N ASN A 76 34.35 7.03 -2.52
CA ASN A 76 33.93 8.16 -1.69
C ASN A 76 32.57 8.73 -2.15
N ILE A 77 32.38 8.89 -3.46
CA ILE A 77 31.10 9.30 -4.05
C ILE A 77 29.99 8.30 -3.68
N SER A 78 30.27 7.00 -3.77
CA SER A 78 29.31 5.95 -3.39
C SER A 78 28.98 5.98 -1.90
N LEU A 79 29.97 6.14 -1.02
CA LEU A 79 29.74 6.25 0.43
C LEU A 79 28.90 7.47 0.77
N ASN A 80 29.18 8.62 0.16
CA ASN A 80 28.40 9.83 0.39
C ASN A 80 26.95 9.67 -0.06
N ARG A 81 26.70 9.02 -1.20
CA ARG A 81 25.33 8.70 -1.65
C ARG A 81 24.61 7.77 -0.67
N ASN A 82 25.28 6.71 -0.21
CA ASN A 82 24.71 5.77 0.76
C ASN A 82 24.40 6.46 2.10
N TYR A 83 25.28 7.34 2.56
CA TYR A 83 25.06 8.13 3.77
C TYR A 83 23.81 9.01 3.64
N GLN A 84 23.66 9.73 2.52
CA GLN A 84 22.49 10.57 2.27
C GLN A 84 21.19 9.73 2.20
N ASP A 85 21.23 8.56 1.57
CA ASP A 85 20.08 7.65 1.52
C ASP A 85 19.67 7.17 2.93
N ILE A 86 20.64 6.77 3.76
CA ILE A 86 20.38 6.37 5.16
C ILE A 86 19.74 7.52 5.95
N VAL A 87 20.26 8.74 5.83
CA VAL A 87 19.71 9.92 6.50
C VAL A 87 18.28 10.19 6.06
N ASN A 88 17.99 10.10 4.75
CA ASN A 88 16.65 10.30 4.22
C ASN A 88 15.67 9.23 4.73
N ARG A 89 16.07 7.96 4.73
CA ARG A 89 15.26 6.86 5.28
C ARG A 89 14.99 7.06 6.76
N TYR A 90 16.01 7.41 7.54
CA TYR A 90 15.85 7.69 8.96
C TYR A 90 14.83 8.81 9.21
N ASN A 91 14.96 9.94 8.51
CA ASN A 91 14.03 11.07 8.64
C ASN A 91 12.59 10.68 8.24
N ASN A 92 12.44 9.88 7.18
CA ASN A 92 11.13 9.36 6.77
C ASN A 92 10.53 8.46 7.85
N THR A 93 11.28 7.48 8.38
CA THR A 93 10.82 6.58 9.44
C THR A 93 10.43 7.35 10.71
N VAL A 94 11.21 8.36 11.11
CA VAL A 94 10.87 9.21 12.26
C VAL A 94 9.58 9.98 12.01
N GLY A 95 9.41 10.55 10.81
CA GLY A 95 8.18 11.25 10.43
C GLY A 95 6.95 10.33 10.40
N GLU A 96 7.09 9.11 9.89
CA GLU A 96 6.02 8.09 9.92
C GLU A 96 5.66 7.69 11.34
N ASN A 97 6.65 7.41 12.19
CA ASN A 97 6.42 7.07 13.61
C ASN A 97 5.67 8.20 14.34
N GLN A 98 6.05 9.46 14.13
CA GLN A 98 5.35 10.59 14.73
C GLN A 98 3.89 10.71 14.24
N ARG A 99 3.63 10.46 12.96
CA ARG A 99 2.27 10.45 12.40
C ARG A 99 1.41 9.33 12.98
N VAL A 100 1.97 8.12 13.08
CA VAL A 100 1.28 6.98 13.69
C VAL A 100 0.95 7.27 15.14
N LEU A 101 1.90 7.78 15.94
CA LEU A 101 1.65 8.13 17.33
C LEU A 101 0.55 9.19 17.48
N ALA A 102 0.55 10.22 16.64
CA ALA A 102 -0.49 11.26 16.67
C ALA A 102 -1.87 10.72 16.28
N ALA A 103 -1.94 9.87 15.24
CA ALA A 103 -3.19 9.25 14.81
C ALA A 103 -3.75 8.29 15.87
N THR A 104 -2.90 7.42 16.42
CA THR A 104 -3.29 6.49 17.49
C THR A 104 -3.76 7.23 18.72
N SER A 105 -3.06 8.28 19.16
CA SER A 105 -3.47 9.09 20.31
C SER A 105 -4.84 9.73 20.12
N TYR A 106 -5.13 10.25 18.93
CA TYR A 106 -6.43 10.83 18.62
C TYR A 106 -7.54 9.78 18.60
N GLU A 107 -7.27 8.62 18.00
CA GLU A 107 -8.22 7.50 17.95
C GLU A 107 -8.52 6.94 19.34
N THR A 108 -7.51 6.80 20.21
CA THR A 108 -7.71 6.37 21.60
C THR A 108 -8.61 7.33 22.37
N THR A 109 -8.41 8.65 22.23
CA THR A 109 -9.25 9.64 22.92
C THR A 109 -10.70 9.60 22.42
N ASN A 110 -10.91 9.45 21.11
CA ASN A 110 -12.25 9.34 20.55
C ASN A 110 -12.96 8.06 21.02
N LEU A 111 -12.26 6.93 21.03
CA LEU A 111 -12.81 5.65 21.52
C LEU A 111 -13.14 5.73 23.01
N GLU A 112 -12.30 6.37 23.83
CA GLU A 112 -12.58 6.62 25.25
C GLU A 112 -13.83 7.48 25.43
N GLN A 113 -13.98 8.53 24.64
CA GLN A 113 -15.17 9.39 24.67
C GLN A 113 -16.43 8.64 24.23
N GLU A 114 -16.35 7.84 23.16
CA GLU A 114 -17.46 7.03 22.70
C GLU A 114 -17.87 5.99 23.76
N LEU A 115 -16.90 5.33 24.40
CA LEU A 115 -17.15 4.35 25.44
C LEU A 115 -17.84 4.98 26.65
N ALA A 116 -17.43 6.19 27.06
CA ALA A 116 -18.09 6.94 28.12
C ALA A 116 -19.55 7.29 27.77
N LEU A 117 -19.81 7.75 26.54
CA LEU A 117 -21.18 8.03 26.07
C LEU A 117 -22.04 6.76 26.02
N ARG A 118 -21.46 5.62 25.62
CA ARG A 118 -22.15 4.32 25.60
C ARG A 118 -22.47 3.82 27.01
N GLN A 119 -21.57 4.02 27.98
CA GLN A 119 -21.84 3.72 29.38
C GLN A 119 -22.98 4.57 29.93
N GLU A 120 -23.01 5.87 29.60
CA GLU A 120 -24.12 6.74 30.03
C GLU A 120 -25.48 6.30 29.44
N ASP A 121 -25.52 5.88 28.17
CA ASP A 121 -26.73 5.36 27.53
C ASP A 121 -27.18 4.03 28.15
N LEU A 122 -26.24 3.14 28.47
CA LEU A 122 -26.52 1.90 29.19
C LEU A 122 -27.11 2.18 30.57
N ASP A 123 -26.51 3.08 31.36
CA ASP A 123 -27.03 3.46 32.67
C ASP A 123 -28.46 4.03 32.60
N LYS A 124 -28.75 4.85 31.58
CA LYS A 124 -30.09 5.38 31.34
C LYS A 124 -31.09 4.26 31.03
N LYS A 125 -30.70 3.31 30.18
CA LYS A 125 -31.53 2.15 29.82
C LYS A 125 -31.77 1.24 31.02
N GLU A 126 -30.76 0.97 31.84
CA GLU A 126 -30.90 0.17 33.05
C GLU A 126 -31.86 0.82 34.06
N ARG A 127 -31.77 2.14 34.26
CA ARG A 127 -32.73 2.87 35.11
C ARG A 127 -34.15 2.81 34.58
N SER A 128 -34.32 2.96 33.26
CA SER A 128 -35.64 2.87 32.62
C SER A 128 -36.22 1.46 32.73
N LEU A 129 -35.39 0.43 32.57
CA LEU A 129 -35.77 -0.97 32.74
C LEU A 129 -36.21 -1.23 34.18
N ALA A 130 -35.43 -0.81 35.17
CA ALA A 130 -35.76 -0.96 36.58
C ALA A 130 -37.07 -0.25 36.94
N GLN A 131 -37.32 0.93 36.37
CA GLN A 131 -38.58 1.65 36.56
C GLN A 131 -39.77 0.89 35.95
N MET A 132 -39.61 0.34 34.75
CA MET A 132 -40.64 -0.50 34.12
C MET A 132 -40.90 -1.79 34.91
N GLU A 133 -39.87 -2.44 35.45
CA GLU A 133 -40.03 -3.63 36.29
C GLU A 133 -40.85 -3.33 37.55
N ILE A 134 -40.64 -2.17 38.19
CA ILE A 134 -41.45 -1.72 39.32
C ILE A 134 -42.89 -1.48 38.89
N GLN A 135 -43.12 -0.79 37.77
CA GLN A 135 -44.47 -0.56 37.25
C GLN A 135 -45.22 -1.85 36.94
N ILE A 136 -44.55 -2.83 36.34
CA ILE A 136 -45.14 -4.15 36.08
C ILE A 136 -45.50 -4.83 37.40
N ARG A 137 -44.58 -4.85 38.37
CA ARG A 137 -44.84 -5.44 39.69
C ARG A 137 -46.02 -4.77 40.39
N ASP A 138 -46.12 -3.45 40.35
CA ASP A 138 -47.23 -2.71 40.96
C ASP A 138 -48.56 -3.00 40.25
N ARG A 139 -48.56 -3.08 38.91
CA ARG A 139 -49.72 -3.48 38.12
C ARG A 139 -50.16 -4.91 38.42
N ASP A 140 -49.22 -5.85 38.54
CA ASP A 140 -49.50 -7.24 38.87
C ASP A 140 -50.09 -7.35 40.28
N ALA A 141 -49.56 -6.61 41.26
CA ALA A 141 -50.12 -6.57 42.61
C ALA A 141 -51.52 -5.93 42.64
N ALA A 142 -51.75 -4.88 41.83
CA ALA A 142 -53.07 -4.26 41.69
C ALA A 142 -54.09 -5.22 41.04
N LEU A 143 -53.67 -5.95 40.00
CA LEU A 143 -54.46 -6.99 39.35
C LEU A 143 -54.85 -8.09 40.35
N GLN A 144 -53.89 -8.62 41.12
CA GLN A 144 -54.16 -9.62 42.16
C GLN A 144 -55.14 -9.14 43.22
N ARG A 145 -55.04 -7.87 43.65
CA ARG A 145 -56.00 -7.28 44.61
C ARG A 145 -57.40 -7.14 44.00
N LEU A 146 -57.49 -6.72 42.74
CA LEU A 146 -58.75 -6.66 42.01
C LEU A 146 -59.37 -8.05 41.87
N GLU A 147 -58.58 -9.06 41.50
CA GLU A 147 -59.00 -10.47 41.44
C GLU A 147 -59.49 -10.99 42.80
N ALA A 148 -58.79 -10.67 43.89
CA ALA A 148 -59.17 -11.09 45.25
C ALA A 148 -60.43 -10.37 45.79
N SER A 149 -60.72 -9.15 45.32
CA SER A 149 -61.82 -8.32 45.81
C SER A 149 -63.21 -8.74 45.29
N GLY A 150 -63.29 -9.71 44.36
CA GLY A 150 -64.56 -10.20 43.83
C GLY A 150 -65.42 -9.13 43.14
N ALA A 151 -64.83 -7.96 42.81
CA ALA A 151 -65.52 -6.88 42.12
C ALA A 151 -65.95 -7.37 40.74
N ASN A 152 -67.25 -7.28 40.50
CA ASN A 152 -67.97 -7.57 39.26
C ASN A 152 -67.06 -7.38 38.04
N ARG A 153 -66.55 -8.48 37.49
CA ARG A 153 -65.71 -8.46 36.28
C ARG A 153 -66.45 -7.69 35.19
N PRO A 154 -65.93 -6.56 34.68
CA PRO A 154 -66.25 -6.21 33.29
C PRO A 154 -65.81 -7.42 32.48
N SER A 155 -66.75 -8.09 31.81
CA SER A 155 -66.52 -9.31 31.01
C SER A 155 -65.67 -9.05 29.75
N GLY A 156 -64.55 -8.35 29.89
CA GLY A 156 -63.69 -7.91 28.79
C GLY A 156 -62.18 -8.00 29.05
N TYR A 157 -61.76 -8.38 30.27
CA TYR A 157 -60.37 -8.74 30.56
C TYR A 157 -60.33 -10.18 31.13
N GLU A 158 -60.93 -11.11 30.40
CA GLU A 158 -60.35 -12.46 30.41
C GLU A 158 -58.93 -12.32 29.89
N ALA A 159 -58.00 -13.01 30.54
CA ALA A 159 -56.67 -13.26 30.00
C ALA A 159 -56.84 -13.94 28.64
N VAL A 160 -57.00 -13.15 27.58
CA VAL A 160 -56.64 -13.56 26.24
C VAL A 160 -55.16 -13.88 26.37
N PRO A 161 -54.73 -15.15 26.29
CA PRO A 161 -53.32 -15.42 26.06
C PRO A 161 -52.99 -14.59 24.84
N ASP A 162 -52.04 -13.70 25.00
CA ASP A 162 -51.68 -12.59 24.13
C ASP A 162 -51.40 -13.07 22.70
N ALA A 163 -52.45 -13.50 22.00
CA ALA A 163 -52.37 -14.21 20.74
C ALA A 163 -51.80 -13.27 19.69
N ARG A 164 -52.07 -11.97 19.88
CA ARG A 164 -51.47 -10.88 19.12
C ARG A 164 -49.98 -10.70 19.43
N LEU A 165 -49.54 -10.63 20.69
CA LEU A 165 -48.09 -10.57 20.98
C LEU A 165 -47.36 -11.84 20.55
N GLN A 166 -47.99 -13.01 20.71
CA GLN A 166 -47.43 -14.28 20.26
C GLN A 166 -47.35 -14.31 18.73
N GLN A 167 -48.35 -13.78 18.02
CA GLN A 167 -48.31 -13.58 16.58
C GLN A 167 -47.23 -12.56 16.15
N LEU A 168 -47.03 -11.48 16.89
CA LEU A 168 -45.95 -10.52 16.61
C LEU A 168 -44.57 -11.13 16.87
N ARG A 169 -44.42 -11.94 17.93
CA ARG A 169 -43.19 -12.67 18.22
C ARG A 169 -42.87 -13.69 17.14
N THR A 170 -43.86 -14.44 16.67
CA THR A 170 -43.66 -15.40 15.57
C THR A 170 -43.36 -14.71 14.25
N GLN A 171 -44.04 -13.60 13.92
CA GLN A 171 -43.73 -12.79 12.75
C GLN A 171 -42.31 -12.20 12.80
N LYS A 172 -41.91 -11.61 13.94
CA LYS A 172 -40.55 -11.10 14.14
C LYS A 172 -39.51 -12.22 14.06
N ALA A 173 -39.78 -13.39 14.63
CA ALA A 173 -38.91 -14.55 14.53
C ALA A 173 -38.75 -15.03 13.09
N ALA A 174 -39.84 -15.06 12.31
CA ALA A 174 -39.82 -15.41 10.89
C ALA A 174 -38.98 -14.42 10.06
N LEU A 175 -39.14 -13.11 10.29
CA LEU A 175 -38.31 -12.08 9.64
C LEU A 175 -36.84 -12.20 10.02
N ASN A 176 -36.53 -12.45 11.30
CA ASN A 176 -35.17 -12.68 11.75
C ASN A 176 -34.55 -13.91 11.10
N GLN A 177 -35.30 -15.00 10.97
CA GLN A 177 -34.86 -16.20 10.28
C GLN A 177 -34.60 -15.92 8.79
N GLN A 178 -35.51 -15.20 8.13
CA GLN A 178 -35.34 -14.79 6.73
C GLN A 178 -34.08 -13.92 6.56
N ARG A 179 -33.84 -12.98 7.46
CA ARG A 179 -32.62 -12.15 7.48
C ARG A 179 -31.36 -13.00 7.58
N THR A 180 -31.33 -13.96 8.51
CA THR A 180 -30.18 -14.86 8.69
C THR A 180 -29.92 -15.69 7.44
N VAL A 181 -30.96 -16.23 6.81
CA VAL A 181 -30.84 -16.99 5.56
C VAL A 181 -30.27 -16.12 4.43
N LEU A 182 -30.75 -14.88 4.28
CA LEU A 182 -30.22 -13.95 3.29
C LEU A 182 -28.74 -13.63 3.53
N ILE A 183 -28.35 -13.36 4.78
CA ILE A 183 -26.94 -13.13 5.14
C ILE A 183 -26.09 -14.33 4.76
N SER A 184 -26.51 -15.55 5.11
CA SER A 184 -25.78 -16.77 4.74
C SER A 184 -25.69 -16.98 3.23
N TYR A 185 -26.73 -16.60 2.47
CA TYR A 185 -26.69 -16.67 1.01
C TYR A 185 -25.66 -15.67 0.46
N PHE A 186 -25.73 -14.39 0.89
CA PHE A 186 -24.75 -13.38 0.47
C PHE A 186 -23.31 -13.76 0.84
N GLN A 187 -23.08 -14.26 2.05
CA GLN A 187 -21.76 -14.75 2.49
C GLN A 187 -21.22 -15.86 1.58
N ARG A 188 -22.09 -16.75 1.09
CA ARG A 188 -21.70 -17.83 0.19
C ARG A 188 -21.33 -17.33 -1.20
N VAL A 189 -22.15 -16.44 -1.78
CA VAL A 189 -21.90 -15.94 -3.14
C VAL A 189 -20.78 -14.90 -3.20
N LEU A 190 -20.49 -14.23 -2.09
CA LEU A 190 -19.45 -13.21 -1.98
C LEU A 190 -18.15 -13.71 -1.31
N VAL A 191 -17.98 -15.02 -1.14
CA VAL A 191 -16.79 -15.61 -0.48
C VAL A 191 -15.46 -15.22 -1.14
N GLY A 192 -15.47 -14.86 -2.43
CA GLY A 192 -14.29 -14.39 -3.18
C GLY A 192 -13.92 -12.92 -2.94
N PHE A 193 -14.70 -12.18 -2.15
CA PHE A 193 -14.45 -10.78 -1.82
C PHE A 193 -14.02 -10.68 -0.35
N PRO A 194 -12.87 -10.04 -0.06
CA PRO A 194 -12.42 -9.83 1.30
C PRO A 194 -13.32 -8.82 2.03
N THR A 195 -13.32 -8.86 3.36
CA THR A 195 -14.26 -8.10 4.20
C THR A 195 -14.06 -6.58 4.17
N ASP A 196 -12.87 -6.13 3.77
CA ASP A 196 -12.55 -4.72 3.52
C ASP A 196 -13.11 -4.22 2.18
N GLU A 197 -13.40 -5.12 1.24
CA GLU A 197 -14.07 -4.79 -0.03
C GLU A 197 -15.59 -4.93 0.06
N VAL A 198 -16.08 -5.99 0.72
CA VAL A 198 -17.52 -6.22 0.90
C VAL A 198 -17.81 -6.67 2.34
N ALA A 199 -18.53 -5.84 3.08
CA ALA A 199 -19.01 -6.16 4.42
C ALA A 199 -20.51 -6.43 4.41
N ILE A 200 -20.95 -7.46 5.14
CA ILE A 200 -22.35 -7.87 5.25
C ILE A 200 -22.79 -7.68 6.70
N ALA A 201 -23.86 -6.92 6.91
CA ALA A 201 -24.38 -6.65 8.25
C ALA A 201 -25.90 -6.79 8.31
N ALA A 202 -26.41 -7.27 9.44
CA ALA A 202 -27.82 -7.17 9.77
C ALA A 202 -28.14 -5.73 10.17
N THR A 203 -29.28 -5.22 9.70
CA THR A 203 -29.84 -3.93 10.13
C THR A 203 -31.27 -4.13 10.64
N ASP A 204 -31.83 -3.08 11.21
CA ASP A 204 -33.24 -3.06 11.64
C ASP A 204 -34.21 -3.06 10.44
N GLU A 205 -33.74 -2.62 9.26
CA GLU A 205 -34.51 -2.57 8.02
C GLU A 205 -34.30 -3.81 7.12
N GLY A 206 -33.30 -4.65 7.41
CA GLY A 206 -33.02 -5.87 6.64
C GLY A 206 -31.53 -6.26 6.64
N VAL A 207 -30.93 -6.35 5.44
CA VAL A 207 -29.52 -6.72 5.25
C VAL A 207 -28.79 -5.64 4.49
N ALA A 208 -27.70 -5.12 5.05
CA ALA A 208 -26.82 -4.15 4.38
C ALA A 208 -25.57 -4.84 3.84
N LEU A 209 -25.30 -4.59 2.56
CA LEU A 209 -24.04 -4.93 1.90
C LEU A 209 -23.27 -3.63 1.68
N THR A 210 -22.14 -3.46 2.36
CA THR A 210 -21.28 -2.29 2.20
C THR A 210 -20.16 -2.65 1.25
N LEU A 211 -20.10 -1.98 0.11
CA LEU A 211 -19.08 -2.17 -0.91
C LEU A 211 -18.13 -0.98 -0.91
N SER A 212 -16.83 -1.25 -0.87
CA SER A 212 -15.80 -0.22 -0.88
C SER A 212 -15.78 0.52 -2.22
N GLN A 213 -15.42 1.80 -2.17
CA GLN A 213 -15.28 2.60 -3.38
C GLN A 213 -14.23 2.02 -4.34
N ALA A 214 -13.12 1.52 -3.81
CA ALA A 214 -12.01 0.95 -4.59
C ALA A 214 -12.39 -0.35 -5.32
N LEU A 215 -13.33 -1.12 -4.76
CA LEU A 215 -13.90 -2.28 -5.46
C LEU A 215 -14.76 -1.84 -6.66
N LEU A 216 -15.59 -0.82 -6.45
CA LEU A 216 -16.63 -0.42 -7.40
C LEU A 216 -16.13 0.49 -8.50
N PHE A 217 -15.17 1.37 -8.26
CA PHE A 217 -14.76 2.42 -9.21
C PHE A 217 -13.23 2.57 -9.22
N ALA A 218 -12.68 2.81 -10.41
CA ALA A 218 -11.27 3.14 -10.56
C ALA A 218 -10.96 4.54 -9.99
N GLN A 219 -9.70 4.79 -9.64
CA GLN A 219 -9.22 6.11 -9.23
C GLN A 219 -9.54 7.15 -10.32
N GLY A 220 -10.36 8.15 -9.97
CA GLY A 220 -10.79 9.22 -10.87
C GLY A 220 -12.01 8.88 -11.75
N ASP A 221 -12.61 7.70 -11.62
CA ASP A 221 -13.90 7.37 -12.24
C ASP A 221 -15.05 7.56 -11.24
N ASP A 222 -16.06 8.29 -11.68
CA ASP A 222 -17.17 8.74 -10.86
C ASP A 222 -18.52 8.13 -11.27
N GLY A 223 -18.55 7.34 -12.36
CA GLY A 223 -19.82 6.86 -12.93
C GLY A 223 -19.78 5.49 -13.59
N THR A 224 -18.60 4.90 -13.85
CA THR A 224 -18.50 3.57 -14.48
C THR A 224 -18.04 2.53 -13.46
N VAL A 225 -18.80 1.46 -13.31
CA VAL A 225 -18.45 0.38 -12.38
C VAL A 225 -17.29 -0.44 -12.97
N TYR A 226 -16.19 -0.54 -12.21
CA TYR A 226 -15.00 -1.30 -12.55
C TYR A 226 -15.29 -2.80 -12.63
N TRP A 227 -14.54 -3.55 -13.46
CA TRP A 227 -14.84 -4.95 -13.76
C TRP A 227 -14.94 -5.84 -12.51
N LYS A 228 -14.08 -5.61 -11.51
CA LYS A 228 -14.11 -6.38 -10.24
C LYS A 228 -15.39 -6.08 -9.45
N GLY A 229 -15.79 -4.81 -9.38
CA GLY A 229 -17.07 -4.40 -8.80
C GLY A 229 -18.26 -5.02 -9.52
N ARG A 230 -18.23 -5.06 -10.86
CA ARG A 230 -19.28 -5.71 -11.67
C ARG A 230 -19.42 -7.20 -11.35
N GLN A 231 -18.32 -7.92 -11.12
CA GLN A 231 -18.39 -9.32 -10.69
C GLN A 231 -19.10 -9.47 -9.34
N GLY A 232 -18.80 -8.61 -8.37
CA GLY A 232 -19.49 -8.60 -7.07
C GLY A 232 -20.98 -8.29 -7.21
N LEU A 233 -21.33 -7.26 -7.99
CA LEU A 233 -22.71 -6.90 -8.28
C LEU A 233 -23.46 -8.02 -9.01
N GLN A 234 -22.80 -8.77 -9.90
CA GLN A 234 -23.40 -9.92 -10.56
C GLN A 234 -23.75 -11.03 -9.56
N GLN A 235 -22.89 -11.31 -8.58
CA GLN A 235 -23.19 -12.27 -7.50
C GLN A 235 -24.35 -11.79 -6.62
N ILE A 236 -24.39 -10.50 -6.30
CA ILE A 236 -25.50 -9.89 -5.55
C ILE A 236 -26.81 -10.01 -6.35
N ALA A 237 -26.78 -9.74 -7.65
CA ALA A 237 -27.93 -9.83 -8.53
C ALA A 237 -28.54 -11.24 -8.57
N VAL A 238 -27.73 -12.31 -8.49
CA VAL A 238 -28.23 -13.69 -8.39
C VAL A 238 -29.18 -13.82 -7.19
N VAL A 239 -28.74 -13.42 -6.00
CA VAL A 239 -29.55 -13.51 -4.77
C VAL A 239 -30.81 -12.64 -4.88
N LEU A 240 -30.72 -11.45 -5.46
CA LEU A 240 -31.85 -10.53 -5.60
C LEU A 240 -32.91 -11.02 -6.61
N ARG A 241 -32.50 -11.74 -7.66
CA ARG A 241 -33.41 -12.38 -8.62
C ARG A 241 -34.13 -13.57 -8.00
N ASP A 242 -33.44 -14.34 -7.17
CA ASP A 242 -34.04 -15.47 -6.44
C ASP A 242 -35.03 -15.01 -5.35
N ASN A 243 -35.00 -13.74 -4.97
CA ASN A 243 -35.87 -13.16 -3.95
C ASN A 243 -36.67 -11.96 -4.51
N PRO A 244 -37.64 -12.19 -5.42
CA PRO A 244 -38.29 -11.13 -6.19
C PRO A 244 -39.16 -10.16 -5.39
N SER A 245 -39.52 -10.49 -4.15
CA SER A 245 -40.34 -9.64 -3.28
C SER A 245 -39.55 -8.56 -2.53
N LEU A 246 -38.22 -8.67 -2.45
CA LEU A 246 -37.39 -7.77 -1.64
C LEU A 246 -37.15 -6.44 -2.36
N LYS A 247 -37.32 -5.32 -1.66
CA LYS A 247 -36.93 -4.00 -2.19
C LYS A 247 -35.46 -3.73 -1.90
N VAL A 248 -34.80 -2.96 -2.75
CA VAL A 248 -33.37 -2.69 -2.65
C VAL A 248 -33.10 -1.20 -2.77
N ASP A 249 -32.45 -0.64 -1.75
CA ASP A 249 -31.91 0.71 -1.81
C ASP A 249 -30.40 0.65 -2.05
N VAL A 250 -29.93 1.39 -3.03
CA VAL A 250 -28.53 1.60 -3.35
C VAL A 250 -28.16 3.01 -2.89
N ILE A 251 -27.34 3.09 -1.85
CA ILE A 251 -27.04 4.33 -1.14
C ILE A 251 -25.56 4.65 -1.30
N GLY A 252 -25.25 5.72 -2.02
CA GLY A 252 -23.88 6.20 -2.19
C GLY A 252 -23.46 7.14 -1.07
N HIS A 253 -22.23 6.99 -0.60
CA HIS A 253 -21.56 7.93 0.31
C HIS A 253 -20.26 8.42 -0.33
N ALA A 254 -19.99 9.71 -0.19
CA ALA A 254 -18.76 10.34 -0.66
C ALA A 254 -17.82 10.61 0.53
N ASN A 255 -16.53 10.74 0.24
CA ASN A 255 -15.60 11.30 1.20
C ASN A 255 -15.96 12.77 1.43
N PRO A 256 -16.06 13.23 2.69
CA PRO A 256 -16.41 14.62 2.96
C PRO A 256 -15.35 15.56 2.39
N THR A 257 -15.77 16.51 1.56
CA THR A 257 -14.94 17.61 1.07
C THR A 257 -15.52 18.95 1.51
N SER A 258 -14.83 20.05 1.20
CA SER A 258 -15.38 21.40 1.41
C SER A 258 -16.57 21.72 0.48
N ASN A 259 -16.87 20.85 -0.49
CA ASN A 259 -17.94 21.04 -1.46
C ASN A 259 -19.03 19.96 -1.31
N ALA A 260 -19.91 20.16 -0.33
CA ALA A 260 -21.02 19.24 -0.06
C ALA A 260 -21.94 18.98 -1.28
N LYS A 261 -22.08 19.96 -2.19
CA LYS A 261 -22.88 19.79 -3.41
C LYS A 261 -22.21 18.81 -4.39
N ALA A 262 -20.89 18.91 -4.55
CA ALA A 262 -20.13 17.97 -5.36
C ALA A 262 -20.19 16.56 -4.75
N ASP A 263 -20.03 16.44 -3.42
CA ASP A 263 -20.12 15.16 -2.72
C ASP A 263 -21.50 14.50 -2.92
N TRP A 264 -22.58 15.28 -2.81
CA TRP A 264 -23.95 14.80 -3.03
C TRP A 264 -24.17 14.34 -4.48
N ALA A 265 -23.73 15.12 -5.46
CA ALA A 265 -23.81 14.74 -6.87
C ALA A 265 -23.01 13.46 -7.15
N LEU A 266 -21.77 13.39 -6.66
CA LEU A 266 -20.88 12.25 -6.83
C LEU A 266 -21.47 10.96 -6.26
N SER A 267 -21.91 11.01 -5.00
CA SER A 267 -22.53 9.86 -4.34
C SER A 267 -23.81 9.41 -5.04
N THR A 268 -24.62 10.34 -5.55
CA THR A 268 -25.84 10.02 -6.30
C THR A 268 -25.53 9.34 -7.63
N THR A 269 -24.55 9.87 -8.40
CA THR A 269 -24.10 9.28 -9.67
C THR A 269 -23.62 7.84 -9.47
N ARG A 270 -22.81 7.61 -8.43
CA ARG A 270 -22.29 6.27 -8.11
C ARG A 270 -23.41 5.29 -7.71
N ALA A 271 -24.36 5.74 -6.90
CA ALA A 271 -25.52 4.92 -6.53
C ALA A 271 -26.35 4.54 -7.77
N LEU A 272 -26.55 5.49 -8.69
CA LEU A 272 -27.27 5.24 -9.94
C LEU A 272 -26.53 4.26 -10.85
N ALA A 273 -25.20 4.37 -10.96
CA ALA A 273 -24.38 3.44 -11.73
C ALA A 273 -24.50 2.01 -11.20
N VAL A 274 -24.41 1.83 -9.88
CA VAL A 274 -24.58 0.52 -9.24
C VAL A 274 -25.99 -0.04 -9.43
N ALA A 275 -27.03 0.77 -9.26
CA ALA A 275 -28.41 0.34 -9.52
C ALA A 275 -28.62 -0.05 -11.00
N SER A 276 -28.00 0.68 -11.93
CA SER A 276 -28.08 0.39 -13.37
C SER A 276 -27.40 -0.95 -13.71
N GLU A 277 -26.27 -1.26 -13.10
CA GLU A 277 -25.61 -2.57 -13.25
C GLU A 277 -26.46 -3.71 -12.69
N LEU A 278 -27.05 -3.54 -11.50
CA LEU A 278 -27.97 -4.54 -10.95
C LEU A 278 -29.17 -4.80 -11.88
N ALA A 279 -29.74 -3.73 -12.46
CA ALA A 279 -30.80 -3.84 -13.44
C ALA A 279 -30.34 -4.55 -14.72
N ALA A 280 -29.15 -4.23 -15.23
CA ALA A 280 -28.55 -4.90 -16.39
C ALA A 280 -28.29 -6.40 -16.13
N PHE A 281 -28.02 -6.77 -14.88
CA PHE A 281 -27.94 -8.17 -14.45
C PHE A 281 -29.30 -8.83 -14.18
N GLY A 282 -30.42 -8.17 -14.53
CA GLY A 282 -31.76 -8.75 -14.52
C GLY A 282 -32.50 -8.62 -13.19
N VAL A 283 -32.07 -7.73 -12.29
CA VAL A 283 -32.91 -7.30 -11.16
C VAL A 283 -33.97 -6.32 -11.69
N ASP A 284 -35.23 -6.52 -11.34
CA ASP A 284 -36.30 -5.62 -11.77
C ASP A 284 -36.06 -4.19 -11.26
N ALA A 285 -35.97 -3.24 -12.20
CA ALA A 285 -35.71 -1.83 -11.91
C ALA A 285 -36.80 -1.20 -11.02
N GLY A 286 -38.04 -1.70 -11.05
CA GLY A 286 -39.12 -1.23 -10.18
C GLY A 286 -38.88 -1.48 -8.69
N ARG A 287 -37.89 -2.31 -8.35
CA ARG A 287 -37.50 -2.64 -6.97
C ARG A 287 -36.22 -1.96 -6.51
N LEU A 288 -35.54 -1.23 -7.40
CA LEU A 288 -34.26 -0.57 -7.13
C LEU A 288 -34.49 0.93 -6.88
N THR A 289 -34.04 1.42 -5.73
CA THR A 289 -33.98 2.86 -5.43
C THR A 289 -32.52 3.29 -5.35
N ALA A 290 -32.11 4.34 -6.06
CA ALA A 290 -30.76 4.91 -5.93
C ALA A 290 -30.81 6.25 -5.19
N ALA A 291 -29.93 6.44 -4.20
CA ALA A 291 -29.85 7.69 -3.43
C ALA A 291 -28.40 8.05 -3.06
N GLY A 292 -28.05 9.34 -3.15
CA GLY A 292 -26.79 9.86 -2.62
C GLY A 292 -26.95 10.51 -1.25
N ARG A 293 -25.98 10.29 -0.36
CA ARG A 293 -25.91 10.91 0.98
C ARG A 293 -24.79 11.95 1.13
N GLY A 294 -24.00 12.19 0.08
CA GLY A 294 -22.84 13.07 0.13
C GLY A 294 -21.82 12.63 1.18
N GLY A 295 -21.07 13.60 1.72
CA GLY A 295 -20.13 13.41 2.82
C GLY A 295 -20.75 13.57 4.22
N ASN A 296 -22.08 13.63 4.33
CA ASN A 296 -22.77 14.04 5.57
C ASN A 296 -22.88 12.91 6.62
N GLN A 297 -22.51 11.67 6.26
CA GLN A 297 -22.55 10.50 7.14
C GLN A 297 -21.24 9.70 7.06
N PRO A 298 -20.11 10.29 7.50
CA PRO A 298 -18.84 9.58 7.56
C PRO A 298 -18.91 8.45 8.60
N LEU A 299 -18.30 7.30 8.30
CA LEU A 299 -18.09 6.25 9.30
C LEU A 299 -16.99 6.64 10.27
N VAL A 300 -15.98 7.37 9.77
CA VAL A 300 -14.83 7.82 10.57
C VAL A 300 -14.64 9.31 10.33
N SER A 301 -14.54 10.09 11.41
CA SER A 301 -14.34 11.55 11.37
C SER A 301 -12.96 11.98 10.86
N ALA A 302 -12.00 11.06 10.84
CA ALA A 302 -10.64 11.30 10.36
C ALA A 302 -10.59 11.61 8.86
N THR A 303 -9.56 12.36 8.45
CA THR A 303 -9.33 12.78 7.05
C THR A 303 -8.12 12.10 6.40
N ASN A 304 -7.55 11.09 7.08
CA ASN A 304 -6.40 10.33 6.57
C ASN A 304 -6.80 9.39 5.42
N SER A 305 -5.81 8.83 4.72
CA SER A 305 -6.02 7.96 3.56
C SER A 305 -6.89 6.73 3.87
N GLN A 306 -6.78 6.18 5.08
CA GLN A 306 -7.59 5.04 5.52
C GLN A 306 -9.06 5.43 5.74
N ALA A 307 -9.33 6.60 6.34
CA ALA A 307 -10.68 7.12 6.48
C ALA A 307 -11.31 7.49 5.14
N GLN A 308 -10.52 7.93 4.15
CA GLN A 308 -11.00 8.13 2.78
C GLN A 308 -11.39 6.83 2.07
N ILE A 309 -10.78 5.70 2.43
CA ILE A 309 -11.17 4.38 1.91
C ILE A 309 -12.50 3.92 2.55
N LEU A 310 -12.70 4.22 3.84
CA LEU A 310 -13.88 3.78 4.59
C LEU A 310 -15.12 4.66 4.36
N ASN A 311 -14.93 5.97 4.22
CA ASN A 311 -16.05 6.91 4.09
C ASN A 311 -16.70 6.83 2.71
N GLY A 312 -15.89 6.73 1.65
CA GLY A 312 -16.34 6.48 0.29
C GLY A 312 -16.80 5.03 0.13
N ARG A 313 -18.11 4.81 0.08
CA ARG A 313 -18.72 3.48 0.02
C ARG A 313 -20.07 3.53 -0.65
N THR A 314 -20.53 2.38 -1.14
CA THR A 314 -21.92 2.18 -1.55
C THR A 314 -22.55 1.12 -0.68
N VAL A 315 -23.72 1.41 -0.11
CA VAL A 315 -24.50 0.47 0.69
C VAL A 315 -25.67 -0.02 -0.14
N ILE A 316 -25.77 -1.32 -0.33
CA ILE A 316 -26.95 -1.98 -0.90
C ILE A 316 -27.76 -2.53 0.26
N LEU A 317 -28.86 -1.85 0.60
CA LEU A 317 -29.80 -2.25 1.64
C LEU A 317 -30.92 -3.08 1.03
N VAL A 318 -30.93 -4.37 1.36
CA VAL A 318 -32.03 -5.27 1.02
C VAL A 318 -33.07 -5.20 2.14
N ARG A 319 -34.21 -4.57 1.84
CA ARG A 319 -35.28 -4.32 2.79
C ARG A 319 -36.11 -5.58 3.04
N LEU A 320 -36.35 -5.86 4.31
CA LEU A 320 -37.39 -6.78 4.74
C LEU A 320 -38.66 -6.01 5.08
N ASP A 321 -39.80 -6.65 4.88
CA ASP A 321 -41.10 -6.00 5.14
C ASP A 321 -41.47 -6.07 6.63
N TYR A 322 -41.25 -4.97 7.33
CA TYR A 322 -41.65 -4.79 8.73
C TYR A 322 -43.02 -4.07 8.87
N SER A 323 -43.70 -3.75 7.76
CA SER A 323 -44.93 -2.93 7.78
C SER A 323 -46.05 -3.55 8.61
N THR A 324 -46.17 -4.88 8.59
CA THR A 324 -47.17 -5.62 9.39
C THR A 324 -46.89 -5.57 10.89
N LEU A 325 -45.61 -5.43 11.29
CA LEU A 325 -45.23 -5.25 12.70
C LEU A 325 -45.49 -3.82 13.17
N LEU A 326 -45.29 -2.83 12.29
CA LEU A 326 -45.50 -1.42 12.59
C LEU A 326 -46.99 -1.06 12.71
N GLN A 327 -47.83 -1.56 11.78
CA GLN A 327 -49.29 -1.39 11.85
C GLN A 327 -49.92 -2.04 13.09
N ALA A 328 -49.21 -2.95 13.75
CA ALA A 328 -49.70 -3.61 14.95
C ALA A 328 -49.41 -2.83 16.24
N LEU A 329 -48.54 -1.80 16.17
CA LEU A 329 -48.18 -0.90 17.26
C LEU A 329 -49.07 0.35 17.33
N ASP A 330 -49.79 0.66 16.24
CA ASP A 330 -50.85 1.65 16.16
C ASP A 330 -52.21 1.05 16.60
#